data_AF-A0A146LLT9-F1
#
_entry.id   AF-A0A146LLT9-F1
#
_cell.length_a   1.000
_cell.length_b   1.000
_cell.length_c   1.000
_cell.angle_alpha   90.00
_cell.angle_beta   90.00
_cell.angle_gamma   90.00
#
_symmetry.space_group_name_H-M   'P 1'
#
loop_
_entity.id
_entity.type
_entity.pdbx_description
1 polymer ?
#
loop_
_entity_poly.entity_id
_entity_poly.type
_entity_poly.pdbx_seq_one_letter_code
_entity_poly.pdbx_strand_id
1 'polypeptide(L)'
;GNYLLTVLWAGRPVKGCPLMVEAKGGADASKVLCSGEGLRQGVVGKEIRSWIDTRRAGPGELTAHCTGPRKVAYCELYDHGDATFTLNVKPQESGRHALTI
;
A
#
# COMPACT_ATOMS: atom_id res chain seq x y z
N GLY A 1 16.62 14.97 -2.89
CA GLY A 1 18.02 15.42 -2.68
C GLY A 1 18.50 14.98 -1.32
N ASN A 2 19.75 15.30 -0.97
CA ASN A 2 20.33 14.96 0.33
C ASN A 2 20.09 16.07 1.33
N TYR A 3 19.58 15.73 2.52
CA TYR A 3 19.25 16.64 3.60
C TYR A 3 20.02 16.26 4.87
N LEU A 4 20.35 17.24 5.70
CA LEU A 4 20.96 17.01 7.01
C LEU A 4 19.89 17.18 8.09
N LEU A 5 19.54 16.07 8.76
CA LEU A 5 18.62 16.07 9.89
C LEU A 5 19.42 16.20 11.19
N THR A 6 19.14 17.25 11.97
CA THR A 6 19.73 17.46 13.30
C THR A 6 18.65 17.36 14.36
N VAL A 7 18.78 16.36 15.24
CA VAL A 7 17.90 16.19 16.41
C VAL A 7 18.63 16.68 17.65
N LEU A 8 18.00 17.57 18.42
CA LEU A 8 18.56 18.18 19.63
C LEU A 8 17.81 17.68 20.88
N TRP A 9 18.55 17.38 21.94
CA TRP A 9 18.03 17.17 23.28
C TRP A 9 18.62 18.22 24.22
N ALA A 10 17.76 19.02 24.87
CA ALA A 10 18.18 20.15 25.72
C ALA A 10 19.18 21.10 25.02
N GLY A 11 18.97 21.37 23.72
CA GLY A 11 19.84 22.22 22.91
C GLY A 11 21.15 21.57 22.46
N ARG A 12 21.41 20.29 22.79
CA ARG A 12 22.61 19.56 22.37
C ARG A 12 22.27 18.49 21.32
N PRO A 13 23.07 18.31 20.26
CA PRO A 13 22.86 17.23 19.30
C PRO A 13 22.91 15.87 19.99
N VAL A 14 21.94 15.01 19.68
CA VAL A 14 21.97 13.62 20.12
C VAL A 14 23.07 12.86 19.36
N LYS A 15 23.52 11.74 19.93
CA LYS A 15 24.53 10.88 19.29
C LYS A 15 24.06 10.44 17.89
N GLY A 16 24.90 10.62 16.88
CA GLY A 16 24.59 10.29 15.49
C GLY A 16 23.99 11.43 14.66
N CYS A 17 23.81 12.62 15.24
CA CYS A 17 23.45 13.83 14.49
C CYS A 17 24.67 14.70 14.14
N PRO A 18 24.66 15.36 12.96
CA PRO A 18 23.60 15.33 11.96
C PRO A 18 23.59 14.04 11.14
N LEU A 19 22.38 13.53 10.83
CA LEU A 19 22.17 12.38 9.97
C LEU A 19 21.93 12.86 8.53
N MET A 20 22.66 12.31 7.56
CA MET A 20 22.37 12.55 6.15
C MET A 20 21.20 11.66 5.70
N VAL A 21 20.12 12.30 5.24
CA VAL A 21 18.90 11.64 4.77
C VAL A 21 18.74 11.94 3.27
N GLU A 22 18.71 10.89 2.45
CA GLU A 22 18.35 11.01 1.04
C GLU A 22 16.83 11.01 0.91
N ALA A 23 16.24 12.15 0.55
CA ALA A 23 14.83 12.17 0.15
C ALA A 23 14.76 11.94 -1.36
N LYS A 24 14.33 10.74 -1.75
CA LYS A 24 13.98 10.45 -3.14
C LYS A 24 12.63 11.10 -3.43
N GLY A 25 12.56 11.88 -4.50
CA GLY A 25 11.30 12.47 -4.97
C GLY A 25 10.49 11.45 -5.75
N GLY A 26 9.17 11.55 -5.68
CA GLY A 26 8.22 10.74 -6.45
C GLY A 26 7.74 9.47 -5.74
N ALA A 27 6.61 8.95 -6.21
CA ALA A 27 6.07 7.66 -5.81
C ALA A 27 6.82 6.52 -6.53
N ASP A 28 7.07 5.43 -5.83
CA ASP A 28 7.70 4.22 -6.35
C ASP A 28 6.76 3.02 -6.12
N ALA A 29 5.91 2.76 -7.11
CA ALA A 29 4.89 1.70 -7.04
C ALA A 29 5.52 0.30 -6.83
N SER A 30 6.78 0.09 -7.22
CA SER A 30 7.48 -1.18 -7.04
C SER A 30 7.73 -1.53 -5.57
N LYS A 31 7.62 -0.54 -4.67
CA LYS A 31 7.79 -0.71 -3.22
C LYS A 31 6.48 -0.89 -2.46
N VAL A 32 5.34 -0.87 -3.17
CA VAL A 32 4.05 -1.23 -2.59
C VAL A 32 4.03 -2.73 -2.35
N LEU A 33 3.68 -3.14 -1.13
CA LEU A 33 3.57 -4.55 -0.76
C LEU A 33 2.09 -4.88 -0.56
N CYS A 34 1.58 -5.84 -1.33
CA CYS A 34 0.23 -6.37 -1.15
C CYS A 34 0.30 -7.83 -0.64
N SER A 35 -0.41 -8.12 0.45
CA SER A 35 -0.45 -9.44 1.08
C SER A 35 -1.86 -9.78 1.54
N GLY A 36 -2.31 -11.01 1.33
CA GLY A 36 -3.64 -11.46 1.74
C GLY A 36 -3.89 -12.88 1.26
N GLU A 37 -4.58 -13.69 2.07
CA GLU A 37 -4.80 -15.11 1.76
C GLU A 37 -5.57 -15.32 0.45
N GLY A 38 -6.48 -14.41 0.12
CA GLY A 38 -7.31 -14.54 -1.08
C GLY A 38 -6.77 -13.88 -2.35
N LEU A 39 -5.54 -13.35 -2.34
CA LEU A 39 -4.90 -12.81 -3.56
C LEU A 39 -4.65 -13.89 -4.63
N ARG A 40 -4.58 -15.18 -4.22
CA ARG A 40 -4.33 -16.31 -5.11
C ARG A 40 -5.60 -17.04 -5.52
N GLN A 41 -6.59 -17.10 -4.63
CA GLN A 41 -7.84 -17.83 -4.84
C GLN A 41 -8.95 -17.25 -3.98
N GLY A 42 -10.19 -17.37 -4.45
CA GLY A 42 -11.36 -16.82 -3.78
C GLY A 42 -12.60 -17.65 -4.05
N VAL A 43 -13.61 -17.46 -3.21
CA VAL A 43 -14.92 -18.10 -3.36
C VAL A 43 -15.93 -17.04 -3.75
N VAL A 44 -16.72 -17.32 -4.78
CA VAL A 44 -17.80 -16.42 -5.24
C VAL A 44 -18.73 -16.08 -4.07
N GLY A 45 -19.03 -14.79 -3.92
CA GLY A 45 -19.89 -14.27 -2.86
C GLY A 45 -19.24 -14.16 -1.48
N LYS A 46 -18.00 -14.65 -1.30
CA LYS A 46 -17.22 -14.43 -0.07
C LYS A 46 -16.26 -13.26 -0.24
N GLU A 47 -16.09 -12.49 0.84
CA GLU A 47 -15.14 -11.39 0.87
C GLU A 47 -13.71 -11.91 1.02
N ILE A 48 -12.82 -11.29 0.26
CA ILE A 48 -11.39 -11.51 0.26
C ILE A 48 -10.76 -10.26 0.82
N ARG A 49 -10.19 -10.39 2.02
CA ARG A 49 -9.47 -9.31 2.68
C ARG A 49 -7.98 -9.39 2.37
N SER A 50 -7.41 -8.28 1.93
CA SER A 50 -5.99 -8.12 1.67
C SER A 50 -5.47 -6.84 2.35
N TRP A 51 -4.17 -6.81 2.58
CA TRP A 51 -3.44 -5.73 3.20
C TRP A 51 -2.46 -5.12 2.20
N ILE A 52 -2.39 -3.80 2.15
CA ILE A 52 -1.47 -3.06 1.29
C ILE A 52 -0.61 -2.13 2.16
N ASP A 53 0.70 -2.18 1.98
CA ASP A 53 1.67 -1.33 2.65
C ASP A 53 2.38 -0.45 1.61
N THR A 54 2.17 0.87 1.71
CA THR A 54 2.77 1.86 0.81
C THR A 54 3.85 2.70 1.52
N ARG A 55 4.21 2.39 2.77
CA ARG A 55 5.15 3.19 3.58
C ARG A 55 6.51 3.39 2.92
N ARG A 56 6.90 2.49 2.02
CA ARG A 56 8.16 2.55 1.27
C ARG A 56 8.02 3.15 -0.13
N ALA A 57 6.79 3.24 -0.65
CA ALA A 57 6.52 3.78 -1.98
C ALA A 57 6.61 5.31 -2.04
N GLY A 58 6.44 5.99 -0.90
CA GLY A 58 6.43 7.45 -0.86
C GLY A 58 5.03 8.03 -1.09
N PRO A 59 4.92 9.37 -1.20
CA PRO A 59 3.63 10.04 -1.31
C PRO A 59 2.97 9.80 -2.68
N GLY A 60 1.67 9.52 -2.69
CA GLY A 60 0.88 9.31 -3.90
C GLY A 60 -0.54 8.83 -3.60
N GLU A 61 -1.34 8.69 -4.65
CA GLU A 61 -2.70 8.12 -4.58
C GLU A 61 -2.65 6.62 -4.86
N LEU A 62 -3.41 5.83 -4.10
CA LEU A 62 -3.54 4.38 -4.27
C LEU A 62 -4.92 4.04 -4.84
N THR A 63 -4.97 3.29 -5.93
CA THR A 63 -6.24 2.84 -6.54
C THR A 63 -6.23 1.34 -6.70
N ALA A 64 -7.35 0.66 -6.43
CA ALA A 64 -7.47 -0.78 -6.65
C ALA A 64 -8.69 -1.10 -7.53
N HIS A 65 -8.52 -2.03 -8.46
CA HIS A 65 -9.59 -2.48 -9.36
C HIS A 65 -9.55 -3.99 -9.53
N CYS A 66 -10.69 -4.67 -9.38
CA CYS A 66 -10.81 -6.10 -9.62
C CYS A 66 -11.75 -6.40 -10.80
N THR A 67 -11.21 -6.92 -11.89
CA THR A 67 -11.98 -7.25 -13.10
C THR A 67 -12.18 -8.76 -13.20
N GLY A 68 -13.43 -9.22 -13.24
CA GLY A 68 -13.79 -10.60 -13.51
C GLY A 68 -13.92 -10.91 -15.01
N PRO A 69 -14.25 -12.16 -15.36
CA PRO A 69 -14.40 -12.59 -16.76
C PRO A 69 -15.45 -11.81 -17.57
N ARG A 70 -16.54 -11.38 -16.95
CA ARG A 70 -17.66 -10.66 -17.60
C ARG A 70 -18.04 -9.39 -16.86
N LYS A 71 -17.76 -9.29 -15.56
CA LYS A 71 -18.15 -8.14 -14.73
C LYS A 71 -17.01 -7.70 -13.81
N VAL A 72 -17.02 -6.41 -13.47
CA VAL A 72 -16.16 -5.87 -12.41
C VAL A 72 -16.62 -6.43 -11.07
N ALA A 73 -15.68 -6.94 -10.28
CA ALA A 73 -15.96 -7.40 -8.94
C ALA A 73 -15.98 -6.21 -7.97
N TYR A 74 -16.76 -6.35 -6.90
CA TYR A 74 -16.77 -5.35 -5.84
C TYR A 74 -15.39 -5.23 -5.22
N CYS A 75 -14.93 -3.99 -5.03
CA CYS A 75 -13.59 -3.66 -4.61
C CYS A 75 -13.64 -2.39 -3.77
N GLU A 76 -13.27 -2.49 -2.49
CA GLU A 76 -13.23 -1.36 -1.56
C GLU A 76 -11.87 -1.25 -0.91
N LEU A 77 -11.40 -0.03 -0.80
CA LEU A 77 -10.12 0.32 -0.22
C LEU A 77 -10.36 1.19 1.01
N TYR A 78 -9.77 0.78 2.13
CA TYR A 78 -9.87 1.47 3.40
C TYR A 78 -8.49 1.95 3.84
N ASP A 79 -8.34 3.26 4.01
CA ASP A 79 -7.11 3.90 4.49
C ASP A 79 -7.09 3.94 6.03
N HIS A 80 -6.00 3.46 6.62
CA HIS A 80 -5.79 3.51 8.06
C HIS A 80 -5.09 4.80 8.55
N GLY A 81 -4.61 5.64 7.63
CA GLY A 81 -3.92 6.90 7.93
C GLY A 81 -2.45 6.75 8.32
N ASP A 82 -1.89 5.54 8.24
CA ASP A 82 -0.49 5.22 8.57
C ASP A 82 0.30 4.71 7.33
N ALA A 83 -0.20 5.05 6.13
CA ALA A 83 0.28 4.54 4.84
C ALA A 83 0.15 3.01 4.69
N THR A 84 -0.84 2.44 5.37
CA THR A 84 -1.34 1.09 5.12
C THR A 84 -2.83 1.10 4.81
N PHE A 85 -3.28 0.11 4.03
CA PHE A 85 -4.65 0.03 3.55
C PHE A 85 -5.19 -1.40 3.68
N THR A 86 -6.49 -1.51 3.94
CA THR A 86 -7.23 -2.77 3.76
C THR A 86 -7.95 -2.75 2.42
N LEU A 87 -7.75 -3.79 1.62
CA LEU A 87 -8.47 -4.03 0.38
C LEU A 87 -9.48 -5.17 0.59
N ASN A 88 -10.76 -4.91 0.34
CA ASN A 88 -11.82 -5.90 0.36
C ASN A 88 -12.34 -6.14 -1.06
N VAL A 89 -12.25 -7.38 -1.52
CA VAL A 89 -12.74 -7.79 -2.85
C VAL A 89 -13.82 -8.85 -2.69
N LYS A 90 -14.93 -8.73 -3.41
CA LYS A 90 -16.02 -9.73 -3.38
C LYS A 90 -16.40 -10.14 -4.81
N PRO A 91 -15.87 -11.27 -5.31
CA PRO A 91 -16.19 -11.76 -6.65
C PRO A 91 -17.66 -12.17 -6.73
N GLN A 92 -18.34 -11.72 -7.78
CA GLN A 92 -19.77 -12.00 -8.02
C GLN A 92 -19.99 -13.12 -9.06
N GLU A 93 -18.92 -13.61 -9.67
CA GLU A 93 -18.95 -14.69 -10.64
C GLU A 93 -17.72 -15.60 -10.50
N SER A 94 -17.80 -16.80 -11.04
CA SER A 94 -16.68 -17.74 -11.08
C SER A 94 -15.76 -17.46 -12.27
N GLY A 95 -14.47 -17.77 -12.10
CA GLY A 95 -13.47 -17.67 -13.14
C GLY A 95 -12.29 -16.78 -12.76
N ARG A 96 -11.41 -16.53 -13.73
CA ARG A 96 -10.18 -15.77 -13.51
C ARG A 96 -10.50 -14.28 -13.33
N HIS A 97 -10.09 -13.74 -12.19
CA HIS A 97 -10.16 -12.31 -11.91
C HIS A 97 -8.76 -11.71 -12.00
N ALA A 98 -8.67 -10.45 -12.43
CA ALA A 98 -7.45 -9.66 -12.45
C ALA A 98 -7.59 -8.52 -11.44
N LEU A 99 -6.71 -8.49 -10.46
CA LEU A 99 -6.61 -7.41 -9.49
C LEU A 99 -5.44 -6.49 -9.87
N THR A 100 -5.73 -5.22 -10.06
CA THR A 100 -4.77 -4.16 -10.34
C THR A 100 -4.73 -3.21 -9.15
N ILE A 101 -3.53 -2.88 -8.69
CA ILE A 101 -3.22 -1.98 -7.57
C ILE A 101 -2.17 -0.99 -8.05
#